data_AF-A0A3D9ZM75-F1
#
_entry.id   AF-A0A3D9ZM75-F1
#
_cell.length_a   1.000
_cell.length_b   1.000
_cell.length_c   1.000
_cell.angle_alpha   90.00
_cell.angle_beta   90.00
_cell.angle_gamma   90.00
#
_symmetry.space_group_name_H-M   'P 1'
#
loop_
_entity.id
_entity.type
_entity.pdbx_description
1 polymer ?
#
loop_
_entity_poly.entity_id
_entity_poly.type
_entity_poly.pdbx_seq_one_letter_code
_entity_poly.pdbx_strand_id
1 'polypeptide(L)'
;MKLTPRFSLDLLYLVGGVFLLVAAMTFTSATAGWLAFGVAAALTAVAGFTAIRTTQTAVKVGHGLVALAGLWTLVAALTFTGATQTWLVFANAALLGVLAIADLVGHEVTTERVVHELVVKNAPQSHELAA
;
A
#
# COMPACT_ATOMS: atom_id res chain seq x y z
N MET A 1 12.98 17.09 -5.69
CA MET A 1 12.27 16.40 -4.59
C MET A 1 12.75 14.96 -4.56
N LYS A 2 13.25 14.46 -3.43
CA LYS A 2 13.61 13.03 -3.29
C LYS A 2 12.35 12.29 -2.83
N LEU A 3 11.83 11.39 -3.65
CA LEU A 3 10.70 10.53 -3.25
C LEU A 3 11.14 9.67 -2.07
N THR A 4 10.32 9.61 -1.02
CA THR A 4 10.60 8.75 0.12
C THR A 4 10.43 7.29 -0.31
N PRO A 5 11.25 6.35 0.22
CA PRO A 5 11.08 4.94 -0.06
C PRO A 5 9.67 4.41 0.27
N ARG A 6 9.03 4.98 1.31
CA ARG A 6 7.66 4.64 1.70
C ARG A 6 6.65 4.99 0.60
N PHE A 7 6.66 6.24 0.12
CA PHE A 7 5.81 6.67 -0.98
C PHE A 7 5.96 5.77 -2.22
N SER A 8 7.19 5.44 -2.61
CA SER A 8 7.45 4.57 -3.77
C SER A 8 6.91 3.15 -3.58
N LEU A 9 6.95 2.63 -2.36
CA LEU A 9 6.42 1.30 -2.03
C LEU A 9 4.89 1.30 -2.01
N ASP A 10 4.26 2.30 -1.41
CA ASP A 10 2.80 2.42 -1.41
C ASP A 10 2.27 2.60 -2.83
N LEU A 11 2.97 3.36 -3.67
CA LEU A 11 2.65 3.49 -5.08
C LEU A 11 2.79 2.14 -5.81
N LEU A 12 3.83 1.35 -5.53
CA LEU A 12 3.98 0.01 -6.09
C LEU A 12 2.81 -0.91 -5.69
N TYR A 13 2.40 -0.87 -4.42
CA TYR A 13 1.27 -1.66 -3.92
C TYR A 13 -0.05 -1.25 -4.61
N LEU A 14 -0.27 0.06 -4.76
CA LEU A 14 -1.43 0.61 -5.44
C LEU A 14 -1.47 0.20 -6.91
N VAL A 15 -0.36 0.34 -7.64
CA VAL A 15 -0.26 -0.05 -9.04
C VAL A 15 -0.51 -1.56 -9.20
N GLY A 16 0.06 -2.39 -8.31
CA GLY A 16 -0.20 -3.83 -8.30
C GLY A 16 -1.68 -4.16 -8.07
N GLY A 17 -2.33 -3.50 -7.11
CA GLY A 17 -3.76 -3.67 -6.84
C GLY A 17 -4.64 -3.25 -8.01
N VAL A 18 -4.40 -2.06 -8.58
CA VAL A 18 -5.16 -1.55 -9.75
C VAL A 18 -4.96 -2.44 -10.98
N PHE A 19 -3.73 -2.89 -11.23
CA PHE A 19 -3.46 -3.85 -12.30
C PHE A 19 -4.27 -5.13 -12.13
N LEU A 20 -4.29 -5.71 -10.92
CA LEU A 20 -5.04 -6.94 -10.66
C LEU A 20 -6.56 -6.75 -10.73
N LEU A 21 -7.08 -5.60 -10.31
CA LEU A 21 -8.49 -5.25 -10.48
C LEU A 21 -8.92 -5.32 -11.94
N VAL A 22 -8.14 -4.69 -12.83
CA VAL A 22 -8.39 -4.70 -14.27
C VAL A 22 -8.20 -6.11 -14.83
N ALA A 23 -7.13 -6.81 -14.43
CA ALA A 23 -6.83 -8.16 -14.89
C ALA A 23 -7.97 -9.15 -14.57
N ALA A 24 -8.55 -9.07 -13.37
CA ALA A 24 -9.66 -9.91 -12.94
C ALA A 24 -10.90 -9.76 -13.84
N MET A 25 -11.15 -8.57 -14.37
CA MET A 25 -12.32 -8.28 -15.21
C MET A 25 -12.05 -8.45 -16.71
N THR A 26 -10.78 -8.57 -17.10
CA THR A 26 -10.36 -8.60 -18.51
C THR A 26 -10.00 -10.00 -18.97
N PHE A 27 -9.35 -10.79 -18.11
CA PHE A 27 -8.83 -12.09 -18.47
C PHE A 27 -9.69 -13.24 -17.94
N THR A 28 -9.45 -14.45 -18.47
CA THR A 28 -10.04 -15.67 -17.91
C THR A 28 -9.60 -15.88 -16.46
N SER A 29 -10.37 -16.64 -15.69
CA SER A 29 -10.05 -16.92 -14.28
C SER A 29 -8.66 -17.55 -14.12
N ALA A 30 -8.25 -18.43 -15.05
CA ALA A 30 -6.94 -19.08 -15.01
C ALA A 30 -5.80 -18.08 -15.21
N THR A 31 -5.91 -17.20 -16.21
CA THR A 31 -4.91 -16.16 -16.47
C THR A 31 -4.87 -15.13 -15.34
N ALA A 32 -6.03 -14.65 -14.88
CA ALA A 32 -6.13 -13.72 -13.76
C ALA A 32 -5.53 -14.32 -12.47
N GLY A 33 -5.75 -15.62 -12.23
CA GLY A 33 -5.15 -16.37 -11.12
C GLY A 33 -3.63 -16.38 -11.13
N TRP A 34 -3.01 -16.66 -12.28
CA TRP A 34 -1.55 -16.64 -12.41
C TRP A 34 -0.96 -15.23 -12.28
N LEU A 35 -1.64 -14.21 -12.82
CA LEU A 35 -1.25 -12.82 -12.63
C LEU A 35 -1.33 -12.42 -11.15
N ALA A 36 -2.43 -12.78 -10.48
CA ALA A 36 -2.62 -12.55 -9.05
C ALA A 36 -1.55 -13.23 -8.23
N PHE A 37 -1.21 -14.49 -8.54
CA PHE A 37 -0.14 -15.21 -7.88
C PHE A 37 1.21 -14.48 -8.01
N GLY A 38 1.61 -14.11 -9.23
CA GLY A 38 2.90 -13.45 -9.47
C GLY A 38 3.01 -12.09 -8.76
N VAL A 39 1.98 -11.25 -8.89
CA VAL A 39 1.94 -9.93 -8.24
C VAL A 39 1.90 -10.08 -6.72
N ALA A 40 1.01 -10.93 -6.19
CA ALA A 40 0.89 -11.12 -4.75
C ALA A 40 2.16 -11.68 -4.13
N ALA A 41 2.88 -12.57 -4.81
CA ALA A 41 4.17 -13.09 -4.33
C ALA A 41 5.21 -11.97 -4.21
N ALA A 42 5.34 -11.14 -5.25
CA ALA A 42 6.27 -10.02 -5.25
C ALA A 42 5.92 -8.99 -4.15
N LEU A 43 4.65 -8.59 -4.06
CA LEU A 43 4.20 -7.62 -3.06
C LEU A 43 4.35 -8.16 -1.64
N THR A 44 4.03 -9.43 -1.40
CA THR A 44 4.21 -10.09 -0.10
C THR A 44 5.67 -10.08 0.33
N ALA A 45 6.59 -10.42 -0.58
CA ALA A 45 8.02 -10.45 -0.28
C ALA A 45 8.54 -9.06 0.11
N VAL A 46 8.20 -8.04 -0.69
CA VAL A 46 8.66 -6.67 -0.46
C VAL A 46 8.02 -6.07 0.79
N ALA A 47 6.70 -6.17 0.94
CA ALA A 47 5.97 -5.64 2.08
C ALA A 47 6.34 -6.38 3.38
N GLY A 48 6.48 -7.70 3.34
CA GLY A 48 6.90 -8.51 4.47
C GLY A 48 8.34 -8.18 4.90
N PHE A 49 9.27 -8.09 3.96
CA PHE A 49 10.66 -7.71 4.25
C PHE A 49 10.74 -6.34 4.92
N THR A 50 10.03 -5.36 4.37
CA THR A 50 10.03 -3.99 4.91
C THR A 50 9.36 -3.90 6.28
N ALA A 51 8.24 -4.62 6.49
CA ALA A 51 7.57 -4.71 7.79
C ALA A 51 8.46 -5.35 8.87
N ILE A 52 9.27 -6.35 8.51
CA ILE A 52 10.21 -7.01 9.43
C ILE A 52 11.40 -6.10 9.76
N ARG A 53 11.90 -5.34 8.79
CA ARG A 53 13.14 -4.56 8.93
C ARG A 53 12.95 -3.18 9.53
N THR A 54 11.75 -2.61 9.43
CA THR A 54 11.47 -1.27 9.96
C THR A 54 11.38 -1.25 11.49
N THR A 55 11.84 -0.16 12.10
CA THR A 55 11.61 0.14 13.52
C THR A 55 10.39 1.04 13.74
N GLN A 56 9.80 1.58 12.67
CA GLN A 56 8.64 2.46 12.75
C GLN A 56 7.34 1.65 12.78
N THR A 57 6.58 1.74 13.87
CA THR A 57 5.33 1.00 14.04
C THR A 57 4.32 1.24 12.92
N ALA A 58 4.21 2.48 12.41
CA ALA A 58 3.30 2.79 11.32
C ALA A 58 3.62 1.99 10.05
N VAL A 59 4.89 1.99 9.63
CA VAL A 59 5.35 1.21 8.46
C VAL A 59 5.19 -0.29 8.70
N LYS A 60 5.49 -0.75 9.93
CA LYS A 60 5.34 -2.16 10.30
C LYS A 60 3.90 -2.64 10.14
N VAL A 61 2.93 -1.85 10.61
CA VAL A 61 1.50 -2.18 10.52
C VAL A 61 1.03 -2.08 9.07
N GLY A 62 1.29 -0.96 8.39
CA GLY A 62 0.84 -0.75 7.00
C GLY A 62 1.35 -1.82 6.05
N HIS A 63 2.66 -2.01 6.00
CA HIS A 63 3.27 -3.02 5.13
C HIS A 63 2.98 -4.45 5.61
N GLY A 64 2.80 -4.66 6.91
CA GLY A 64 2.38 -5.95 7.47
C GLY A 64 0.99 -6.36 6.97
N LEU A 65 0.03 -5.43 6.95
CA LEU A 65 -1.32 -5.67 6.42
C LEU A 65 -1.28 -5.95 4.91
N VAL A 66 -0.47 -5.21 4.15
CA VAL A 66 -0.26 -5.48 2.71
C VAL A 66 0.32 -6.88 2.50
N ALA A 67 1.32 -7.29 3.30
CA ALA A 67 1.91 -8.62 3.21
C ALA A 67 0.88 -9.72 3.55
N LEU A 68 0.04 -9.52 4.57
CA LEU A 68 -1.03 -10.46 4.91
C LEU A 68 -2.09 -10.57 3.81
N ALA A 69 -2.49 -9.44 3.22
CA ALA A 69 -3.41 -9.42 2.08
C ALA A 69 -2.80 -10.14 0.86
N GLY A 70 -1.50 -9.94 0.60
CA GLY A 70 -0.76 -10.66 -0.43
C GLY A 70 -0.71 -12.17 -0.17
N LEU A 71 -0.43 -12.60 1.06
CA LEU A 71 -0.46 -14.03 1.43
C LEU A 71 -1.84 -14.64 1.22
N TRP A 72 -2.90 -13.95 1.63
CA TRP A 72 -4.27 -14.40 1.35
C TRP A 72 -4.55 -14.51 -0.15
N THR A 73 -4.05 -13.56 -0.94
CA THR A 73 -4.19 -13.58 -2.40
C THR A 73 -3.48 -14.79 -3.02
N LEU A 74 -2.31 -15.19 -2.50
CA LEU A 74 -1.61 -16.40 -2.93
C LEU A 74 -2.44 -17.66 -2.65
N VAL A 75 -3.00 -17.78 -1.44
CA VAL A 75 -3.89 -18.89 -1.08
C VAL A 75 -5.09 -18.92 -2.03
N ALA A 76 -5.73 -17.77 -2.23
CA ALA A 76 -6.89 -17.68 -3.12
C ALA A 76 -6.57 -18.10 -4.56
N ALA A 77 -5.43 -17.68 -5.10
CA ALA A 77 -5.00 -17.98 -6.46
C ALA A 77 -4.71 -19.47 -6.68
N LEU A 78 -4.23 -20.18 -5.65
CA LEU A 78 -3.84 -21.59 -5.73
C LEU A 78 -4.98 -22.56 -5.35
N THR A 79 -5.95 -22.11 -4.55
CA THR A 79 -7.00 -22.97 -4.00
C THR A 79 -8.32 -22.92 -4.80
N PHE A 80 -8.65 -21.79 -5.42
CA PHE A 80 -9.94 -21.61 -6.08
C PHE A 80 -9.81 -21.52 -7.61
N THR A 81 -10.87 -21.88 -8.31
CA THR A 81 -10.97 -21.79 -9.78
C THR A 81 -12.27 -21.11 -10.24
N GLY A 82 -12.37 -20.80 -11.53
CA GLY A 82 -13.59 -20.32 -12.17
C GLY A 82 -14.10 -18.97 -11.62
N ALA A 83 -15.42 -18.87 -11.45
CA ALA A 83 -16.07 -17.63 -11.01
C ALA A 83 -15.58 -17.19 -9.62
N THR A 84 -15.44 -18.14 -8.68
CA THR A 84 -14.95 -17.85 -7.32
C THR A 84 -13.55 -17.26 -7.34
N GLN A 85 -12.64 -17.83 -8.13
CA GLN A 85 -11.28 -17.30 -8.27
C GLN A 85 -11.28 -15.87 -8.82
N THR A 86 -12.11 -15.61 -9.83
CA THR A 86 -12.24 -14.28 -10.45
C THR A 86 -12.65 -13.22 -9.42
N TRP A 87 -13.70 -13.50 -8.64
CA TRP A 87 -14.18 -12.57 -7.62
C TRP A 87 -13.22 -12.42 -6.44
N LEU A 88 -12.52 -13.48 -6.04
CA LEU A 88 -11.49 -13.39 -5.00
C LEU A 88 -10.30 -12.54 -5.47
N VAL A 89 -9.81 -12.72 -6.69
CA VAL A 89 -8.74 -11.88 -7.24
C VAL A 89 -9.18 -10.41 -7.27
N PHE A 90 -10.40 -10.14 -7.74
CA PHE A 90 -10.96 -8.78 -7.75
C PHE A 90 -11.03 -8.16 -6.34
N ALA A 91 -11.64 -8.87 -5.39
CA ALA A 91 -11.82 -8.37 -4.02
C ALA A 91 -10.47 -8.16 -3.30
N ASN A 92 -9.53 -9.09 -3.48
CA ASN A 92 -8.19 -8.97 -2.91
C ASN A 92 -7.40 -7.82 -3.54
N ALA A 93 -7.53 -7.61 -4.84
CA ALA A 93 -6.94 -6.48 -5.54
C ALA A 93 -7.49 -5.13 -5.05
N ALA A 94 -8.81 -5.05 -4.81
CA ALA A 94 -9.44 -3.89 -4.18
C ALA A 94 -8.89 -3.65 -2.78
N LEU A 95 -8.77 -4.70 -1.96
CA LEU A 95 -8.20 -4.62 -0.62
C LEU A 95 -6.76 -4.08 -0.65
N LEU A 96 -5.91 -4.59 -1.53
CA LEU A 96 -4.54 -4.09 -1.72
C LEU A 96 -4.52 -2.60 -2.09
N GLY A 97 -5.40 -2.18 -3.01
CA GLY A 97 -5.54 -0.77 -3.40
C GLY A 97 -5.95 0.12 -2.22
N VAL A 98 -6.96 -0.30 -1.43
CA VAL A 98 -7.42 0.46 -0.26
C VAL A 98 -6.33 0.56 0.81
N LEU A 99 -5.62 -0.54 1.10
CA LEU A 99 -4.52 -0.52 2.06
C LEU A 99 -3.39 0.41 1.62
N ALA A 100 -3.02 0.37 0.32
CA ALA A 100 -1.99 1.24 -0.24
C ALA A 100 -2.39 2.72 -0.17
N ILE A 101 -3.63 3.06 -0.52
CA ILE A 101 -4.15 4.43 -0.41
C ILE A 101 -4.16 4.88 1.06
N ALA A 102 -4.61 4.02 1.98
CA ALA A 102 -4.66 4.36 3.39
C ALA A 102 -3.27 4.63 3.97
N ASP A 103 -2.26 3.81 3.65
CA ASP A 103 -0.89 4.06 4.11
C ASP A 103 -0.31 5.33 3.51
N LEU A 104 -0.54 5.56 2.20
CA LEU A 104 -0.11 6.76 1.50
C LEU A 104 -0.71 8.04 2.08
N VAL A 105 -2.03 8.07 2.28
CA VAL A 105 -2.73 9.22 2.88
C VAL A 105 -2.24 9.43 4.32
N GLY A 106 -2.09 8.36 5.09
CA GLY A 106 -1.53 8.42 6.44
C GLY A 106 -0.11 8.99 6.47
N HIS A 107 0.72 8.62 5.49
CA HIS A 107 2.07 9.16 5.34
C HIS A 107 2.06 10.65 5.04
N GLU A 108 1.27 11.10 4.06
CA GLU A 108 1.23 12.49 3.64
C GLU A 108 0.65 13.41 4.72
N VAL A 109 -0.44 13.01 5.39
CA VAL A 109 -1.02 13.77 6.50
C VAL A 109 -0.02 13.91 7.66
N THR A 110 0.75 12.85 7.96
CA THR A 110 1.78 12.92 9.00
C THR A 110 2.93 13.85 8.60
N THR A 111 3.36 13.78 7.34
CA THR A 111 4.38 14.66 6.78
C THR A 111 3.96 16.12 6.85
N GLU A 112 2.75 16.44 6.41
CA GLU A 112 2.21 17.80 6.42
C GLU A 112 2.11 18.34 7.85
N ARG A 113 1.62 17.53 8.79
CA ARG A 113 1.56 17.91 10.21
C ARG A 113 2.93 18.27 10.78
N VAL A 114 3.96 17.46 10.51
CA VAL A 114 5.33 17.72 10.99
C VAL A 114 5.86 19.03 10.39
N VAL A 115 5.66 19.25 9.08
CA VAL A 115 6.06 20.50 8.43
C VAL A 115 5.35 21.70 9.05
N HIS A 116 4.04 21.59 9.31
CA HIS A 116 3.25 22.67 9.91
C HIS A 116 3.71 23.00 11.33
N GLU A 117 3.97 21.99 12.16
CA GLU A 117 4.51 22.18 13.52
C GLU A 117 5.89 22.85 13.52
N LEU A 118 6.74 22.55 12.54
CA LEU A 118 8.06 23.19 12.38
C LEU A 118 7.95 24.64 11.93
N VAL A 119 7.03 24.96 11.03
CA VAL A 119 6.82 26.35 10.56
C VAL A 119 6.28 27.22 11.71
N VAL A 120 5.30 26.72 12.47
CA VAL A 120 4.72 27.46 13.61
C VAL A 120 5.77 27.75 14.69
N LYS A 121 6.62 26.77 15.03
CA LYS A 121 7.68 26.94 16.05
C LYS A 121 8.79 27.91 15.64
N ASN A 122 9.06 28.03 14.33
CA ASN A 122 10.12 28.89 13.80
C ASN A 122 9.60 30.25 13.32
N ALA A 123 8.32 30.57 13.50
CA ALA A 123 7.78 31.87 13.15
C ALA A 123 8.45 32.94 14.04
N PRO A 124 9.06 34.00 13.46
CA PRO A 124 9.65 35.07 14.25
C PRO A 124 8.57 35.70 15.13
N GLN A 125 8.89 35.94 16.40
CA GLN A 125 8.06 36.68 17.37
C GLN A 125 7.86 38.12 16.88
N SER A 126 6.97 38.29 15.90
CA SER A 126 6.71 39.56 15.22
C SER A 126 5.72 40.45 15.98
N HIS A 127 5.35 40.08 17.21
CA HIS A 127 4.41 40.83 18.05
C HIS A 127 5.06 41.66 19.16
N GLU A 128 6.40 41.65 19.32
CA GLU A 128 7.07 42.39 20.41
C GLU A 128 7.75 43.71 19.96
N LEU A 129 7.67 44.09 18.68
CA LEU A 129 8.31 45.32 18.15
C LEU A 129 7.31 46.46 17.82
N ALA A 130 6.07 46.38 18.29
CA ALA A 130 5.05 47.41 18.09
C ALA A 130 4.55 48.02 19.42
N ALA A 131 5.45 48.14 20.41
CA ALA A 131 5.23 48.88 21.66
C ALA A 131 5.92 50.25 21.61
#